data_AF-A0A1D9LJS7-F1
#
_entry.id   AF-A0A1D9LJS7-F1
#
_cell.length_a   1.000
_cell.length_b   1.000
_cell.length_c   1.000
_cell.angle_alpha   90.00
_cell.angle_beta   90.00
_cell.angle_gamma   90.00
#
_symmetry.space_group_name_H-M   'P 1'
#
loop_
_entity.id
_entity.type
_entity.pdbx_description
1 polymer ?
#
loop_
_entity_poly.entity_id
_entity_poly.type
_entity_poly.pdbx_seq_one_letter_code
_entity_poly.pdbx_strand_id
1 'polypeptide(L)'
;MTFKAIARASRWMMAAALAAQAQAAPVQDFGEPNLARLAARFSLQGDAQPPVRVVQFGDSHTAADYFSGELRARLQARYGDAGIGWLPPVNVPGQRNALAYMRSEGWALRNSRRDTDPDFPLGGFVGVAQRPGASIAVRPRAEDKGLWRVRIWLRQSADGQGLTVDDGSGPRRAQASAGAGWQRVEMKLKLPFTLRADSLPAPEVGGYELEKLAPGVVLDTVGSNGAELALWRSWGGAWGRQLAAREADLVILAYGTNEAFDPKLDLDEYRATLQGAVSLVRSQLPQAAILLLGAPDSARSKGGAVSRECAAGPQRPLMLSAVQQTQRQLARDNHLLYWDWQQAMGGPCSMRAWRQQQLGRPDMVHFTGPGYVRLGDDLYEGLSQRLAR
;
A
#
# COMPACT_ATOMS: atom_id res chain seq x y z
N MET A 1 -0.16 -48.45 43.27
CA MET A 1 -0.47 -48.01 41.90
C MET A 1 -1.83 -47.33 41.92
N THR A 2 -1.86 -46.01 41.96
CA THR A 2 -3.08 -45.24 42.25
C THR A 2 -3.52 -44.42 41.04
N PHE A 3 -4.83 -44.41 40.84
CA PHE A 3 -5.67 -43.85 39.76
C PHE A 3 -5.50 -42.36 39.40
N LYS A 4 -4.35 -41.73 39.69
CA LYS A 4 -4.06 -40.31 39.38
C LYS A 4 -3.15 -40.08 38.17
N ALA A 5 -2.59 -41.13 37.56
CA ALA A 5 -1.75 -41.01 36.37
C ALA A 5 -2.52 -40.97 35.04
N ILE A 6 -3.77 -41.45 35.00
CA ILE A 6 -4.55 -41.55 33.75
C ILE A 6 -5.27 -40.24 33.40
N ALA A 7 -5.59 -39.38 34.39
CA ALA A 7 -6.31 -38.12 34.16
C ALA A 7 -5.45 -36.95 33.63
N ARG A 8 -4.11 -37.09 33.59
CA ARG A 8 -3.20 -36.08 33.03
C ARG A 8 -2.78 -36.35 31.58
N ALA A 9 -2.88 -37.60 31.11
CA ALA A 9 -2.60 -37.95 29.71
C ALA A 9 -3.75 -37.55 28.76
N SER A 10 -5.00 -37.52 29.24
CA SER A 10 -6.17 -37.17 28.43
C SER A 10 -6.35 -35.67 28.17
N ARG A 11 -5.67 -34.79 28.94
CA ARG A 11 -5.73 -33.34 28.74
C ARG A 11 -4.71 -32.81 27.73
N TRP A 12 -3.68 -33.57 27.41
CA TRP A 12 -2.68 -33.22 26.40
C TRP A 12 -2.99 -33.80 25.01
N MET A 13 -3.82 -34.85 24.93
CA MET A 13 -4.33 -35.35 23.64
C MET A 13 -5.63 -34.66 23.18
N MET A 14 -6.34 -33.93 24.05
CA MET A 14 -7.50 -33.09 23.65
C MET A 14 -7.15 -31.60 23.46
N ALA A 15 -5.87 -31.21 23.55
CA ALA A 15 -5.39 -29.89 23.14
C ALA A 15 -4.73 -29.91 21.74
N ALA A 16 -4.51 -31.11 21.18
CA ALA A 16 -3.92 -31.33 19.86
C ALA A 16 -4.97 -31.64 18.76
N ALA A 17 -6.26 -31.59 19.09
CA ALA A 17 -7.35 -31.70 18.12
C ALA A 17 -8.24 -30.46 18.28
N LEU A 18 -8.37 -29.68 17.20
CA LEU A 18 -9.06 -28.38 17.09
C LEU A 18 -8.21 -27.12 17.37
N ALA A 19 -6.92 -27.15 17.05
CA ALA A 19 -6.43 -26.05 16.21
C ALA A 19 -6.91 -26.38 14.80
N ALA A 20 -8.17 -26.06 14.49
CA ALA A 20 -8.51 -25.85 13.09
C ALA A 20 -7.49 -24.82 12.62
N GLN A 21 -6.55 -25.23 11.78
CA GLN A 21 -5.72 -24.30 11.04
C GLN A 21 -6.74 -23.37 10.40
N ALA A 22 -6.87 -22.14 10.94
CA ALA A 22 -7.79 -21.17 10.38
C ALA A 22 -7.26 -20.95 8.97
N GLN A 23 -7.94 -21.57 8.01
CA GLN A 23 -7.47 -21.57 6.63
C GLN A 23 -7.47 -20.11 6.19
N ALA A 24 -6.33 -19.63 5.70
CA ALA A 24 -6.18 -18.25 5.24
C ALA A 24 -7.37 -17.89 4.35
N ALA A 25 -7.97 -16.72 4.57
CA ALA A 25 -9.14 -16.31 3.80
C ALA A 25 -8.78 -16.29 2.31
N PRO A 26 -9.52 -16.99 1.44
CA PRO A 26 -9.14 -17.14 0.05
C PRO A 26 -9.30 -15.81 -0.69
N VAL A 27 -8.40 -15.54 -1.64
CA VAL A 27 -8.66 -14.53 -2.67
C VAL A 27 -9.74 -15.09 -3.60
N GLN A 28 -10.90 -14.45 -3.57
CA GLN A 28 -12.04 -14.74 -4.44
C GLN A 28 -11.77 -14.12 -5.81
N ASP A 29 -12.21 -14.82 -6.85
CA ASP A 29 -12.14 -14.35 -8.23
C ASP A 29 -13.58 -14.21 -8.74
N PHE A 30 -13.97 -12.99 -9.10
CA PHE A 30 -15.28 -12.70 -9.69
C PHE A 30 -15.23 -12.56 -11.22
N GLY A 31 -14.18 -13.10 -11.85
CA GLY A 31 -13.99 -13.14 -13.30
C GLY A 31 -12.86 -12.23 -13.79
N GLU A 32 -11.82 -11.98 -12.99
CA GLU A 32 -10.74 -11.05 -13.32
C GLU A 32 -10.08 -11.39 -14.67
N PRO A 33 -10.25 -10.55 -15.72
CA PRO A 33 -9.81 -10.88 -17.06
C PRO A 33 -8.28 -11.01 -17.17
N ASN A 34 -7.52 -10.31 -16.31
CA ASN A 34 -6.07 -10.34 -16.33
C ASN A 34 -5.45 -11.37 -15.36
N LEU A 35 -6.24 -12.22 -14.71
CA LEU A 35 -5.73 -13.19 -13.72
C LEU A 35 -4.73 -14.17 -14.34
N ALA A 36 -5.04 -14.76 -15.50
CA ALA A 36 -4.14 -15.69 -16.19
C ALA A 36 -2.81 -15.02 -16.58
N ARG A 37 -2.87 -13.75 -17.03
CA ARG A 37 -1.68 -12.96 -17.32
C ARG A 37 -0.85 -12.72 -16.06
N LEU A 38 -1.50 -12.34 -14.95
CA LEU A 38 -0.83 -12.14 -13.68
C LEU A 38 -0.11 -13.42 -13.22
N ALA A 39 -0.80 -14.56 -13.26
CA ALA A 39 -0.25 -15.87 -12.91
C ALA A 39 0.98 -16.22 -13.78
N ALA A 40 0.90 -15.99 -15.10
CA ALA A 40 2.03 -16.19 -15.99
C ALA A 40 3.23 -15.29 -15.64
N ARG A 41 2.99 -14.02 -15.30
CA ARG A 41 4.05 -13.07 -14.90
C ARG A 41 4.76 -13.50 -13.61
N PHE A 42 4.03 -14.06 -12.63
CA PHE A 42 4.64 -14.63 -11.41
C PHE A 42 5.36 -15.97 -11.66
N SER A 43 4.92 -16.75 -12.64
CA SER A 43 5.50 -18.08 -12.94
C SER A 43 6.79 -18.01 -13.78
N LEU A 44 6.97 -16.95 -14.57
CA LEU A 44 8.07 -16.81 -15.54
C LEU A 44 9.31 -16.08 -14.99
N GLN A 45 9.45 -15.89 -13.68
CA GLN A 45 10.56 -15.13 -13.10
C GLN A 45 11.92 -15.82 -13.38
N GLY A 46 12.74 -15.19 -14.24
CA GLY A 46 14.10 -15.59 -14.56
C GLY A 46 14.91 -14.36 -15.02
N ASP A 47 16.23 -14.49 -15.15
CA ASP A 47 17.20 -13.37 -15.28
C ASP A 47 16.91 -12.33 -16.38
N ALA A 48 16.11 -12.66 -17.39
CA ALA A 48 15.77 -11.79 -18.51
C ALA A 48 14.38 -11.11 -18.43
N GLN A 49 13.56 -11.41 -17.41
CA GLN A 49 12.19 -10.88 -17.33
C GLN A 49 12.12 -9.56 -16.54
N PRO A 50 11.31 -8.58 -16.98
CA PRO A 50 11.05 -7.40 -16.18
C PRO A 50 10.30 -7.79 -14.91
N PRO A 51 10.56 -7.09 -13.79
CA PRO A 51 9.98 -7.45 -12.50
C PRO A 51 8.46 -7.41 -12.54
N VAL A 52 7.82 -8.26 -11.74
CA VAL A 52 6.40 -8.13 -11.46
C VAL A 52 6.20 -6.92 -10.55
N ARG A 53 5.32 -6.01 -11.00
CA ARG A 53 5.06 -4.77 -10.29
C ARG A 53 3.68 -4.80 -9.66
N VAL A 54 3.64 -4.59 -8.35
CA VAL A 54 2.41 -4.48 -7.57
C VAL A 54 2.29 -3.05 -7.05
N VAL A 55 1.13 -2.43 -7.18
CA VAL A 55 0.85 -1.12 -6.56
C VAL A 55 -0.29 -1.27 -5.59
N GLN A 56 -0.04 -1.06 -4.30
CA GLN A 56 -1.09 -1.03 -3.28
C GLN A 56 -1.42 0.40 -2.89
N PHE A 57 -2.64 0.81 -3.20
CA PHE A 57 -3.24 2.02 -2.69
C PHE A 57 -4.03 1.75 -1.43
N GLY A 58 -3.98 2.66 -0.45
CA GLY A 58 -4.88 2.55 0.69
C GLY A 58 -4.75 3.67 1.70
N ASP A 59 -5.37 3.41 2.85
CA ASP A 59 -5.43 4.32 3.98
C ASP A 59 -4.25 4.15 4.96
N SER A 60 -4.47 4.36 6.26
CA SER A 60 -3.46 4.18 7.31
C SER A 60 -2.95 2.74 7.42
N HIS A 61 -3.73 1.73 7.05
CA HIS A 61 -3.28 0.33 7.07
C HIS A 61 -2.15 0.09 6.05
N THR A 62 -2.28 0.68 4.85
CA THR A 62 -1.23 0.70 3.82
C THR A 62 -0.08 1.62 4.24
N ALA A 63 -0.36 2.83 4.74
CA ALA A 63 0.67 3.81 5.10
C ALA A 63 1.58 3.41 6.27
N ALA A 64 1.14 2.47 7.12
CA ALA A 64 1.94 1.89 8.18
C ALA A 64 3.01 0.90 7.66
N ASP A 65 2.79 0.37 6.45
CA ASP A 65 3.69 -0.52 5.71
C ASP A 65 4.12 -1.78 6.49
N TYR A 66 3.33 -2.20 7.47
CA TYR A 66 3.47 -3.50 8.11
C TYR A 66 2.73 -4.58 7.30
N PHE A 67 1.51 -4.28 6.84
CA PHE A 67 0.70 -5.19 6.04
C PHE A 67 1.26 -5.38 4.62
N SER A 68 1.38 -4.29 3.87
CA SER A 68 2.01 -4.28 2.54
C SER A 68 3.49 -4.65 2.60
N GLY A 69 4.16 -4.30 3.70
CA GLY A 69 5.54 -4.71 3.97
C GLY A 69 5.69 -6.22 4.08
N GLU A 70 4.80 -6.89 4.81
CA GLU A 70 4.81 -8.36 4.90
C GLU A 70 4.47 -9.01 3.56
N LEU A 71 3.41 -8.56 2.88
CA LEU A 71 3.06 -9.08 1.55
C LEU A 71 4.25 -8.96 0.59
N ARG A 72 4.92 -7.80 0.57
CA ARG A 72 6.15 -7.58 -0.22
C ARG A 72 7.25 -8.56 0.18
N ALA A 73 7.54 -8.71 1.48
CA ALA A 73 8.58 -9.61 1.95
C ALA A 73 8.33 -11.06 1.52
N ARG A 74 7.09 -11.54 1.64
CA ARG A 74 6.68 -12.91 1.24
C ARG A 74 6.78 -13.12 -0.27
N LEU A 75 6.32 -12.13 -1.06
CA LEU A 75 6.43 -12.16 -2.52
C LEU A 75 7.90 -12.14 -2.97
N GLN A 76 8.71 -11.25 -2.41
CA GLN A 76 10.13 -11.13 -2.77
C GLN A 76 10.94 -12.35 -2.35
N ALA A 77 10.65 -12.95 -1.19
CA ALA A 77 11.29 -14.18 -0.75
C ALA A 77 11.02 -15.35 -1.71
N ARG A 78 9.83 -15.41 -2.31
CA ARG A 78 9.46 -16.48 -3.26
C ARG A 78 9.92 -16.23 -4.68
N TYR A 79 9.76 -15.00 -5.17
CA TYR A 79 9.89 -14.67 -6.59
C TYR A 79 11.14 -13.86 -6.92
N GLY A 80 11.90 -13.42 -5.92
CA GLY A 80 13.06 -12.53 -6.06
C GLY A 80 12.74 -11.10 -5.62
N ASP A 81 13.74 -10.45 -5.05
CA ASP A 81 13.66 -9.04 -4.65
C ASP A 81 14.07 -8.13 -5.81
N ALA A 82 13.10 -7.45 -6.42
CA ALA A 82 13.33 -6.46 -7.47
C ALA A 82 13.36 -5.01 -6.95
N GLY A 83 13.38 -4.79 -5.64
CA GLY A 83 13.67 -3.50 -5.03
C GLY A 83 12.64 -2.98 -4.03
N ILE A 84 12.81 -1.71 -3.67
CA ILE A 84 12.06 -1.03 -2.61
C ILE A 84 10.68 -0.59 -3.11
N GLY A 85 10.61 -0.21 -4.39
CA GLY A 85 9.42 0.34 -5.02
C GLY A 85 9.30 1.85 -4.85
N TRP A 86 8.07 2.32 -4.84
CA TRP A 86 7.73 3.73 -4.73
C TRP A 86 8.02 4.29 -3.34
N LEU A 87 8.57 5.50 -3.29
CA LEU A 87 8.73 6.31 -2.08
C LEU A 87 8.11 7.70 -2.27
N PRO A 88 7.55 8.31 -1.20
CA PRO A 88 7.06 9.67 -1.24
C PRO A 88 8.21 10.65 -1.52
N PRO A 89 7.91 11.91 -1.91
CA PRO A 89 8.96 12.87 -2.29
C PRO A 89 9.86 13.29 -1.14
N VAL A 90 9.35 13.28 0.09
CA VAL A 90 10.06 13.59 1.34
C VAL A 90 9.53 12.67 2.44
N ASN A 91 10.18 12.67 3.61
CA ASN A 91 9.65 11.95 4.77
C ASN A 91 8.23 12.46 5.14
N VAL A 92 7.24 11.56 5.13
CA VAL A 92 5.85 11.89 5.48
C VAL A 92 5.58 11.56 6.96
N PRO A 93 5.27 12.55 7.81
CA PRO A 93 5.03 12.30 9.23
C PRO A 93 3.93 11.27 9.48
N GLY A 94 4.20 10.31 10.36
CA GLY A 94 3.26 9.26 10.75
C GLY A 94 3.11 8.12 9.74
N GLN A 95 3.85 8.15 8.62
CA GLN A 95 3.96 7.02 7.69
C GLN A 95 5.30 6.30 7.86
N ARG A 96 5.38 5.07 7.37
CA ARG A 96 6.58 4.23 7.46
C ARG A 96 6.87 3.60 6.11
N ASN A 97 8.14 3.38 5.82
CA ASN A 97 8.59 2.43 4.81
C ASN A 97 9.43 1.33 5.47
N ALA A 98 9.14 0.08 5.11
CA ALA A 98 9.77 -1.12 5.67
C ALA A 98 11.19 -1.36 5.17
N LEU A 99 11.59 -0.77 4.02
CA LEU A 99 12.87 -1.04 3.35
C LEU A 99 13.77 0.19 3.23
N ALA A 100 13.27 1.40 3.46
CA ALA A 100 14.04 2.64 3.37
C ALA A 100 13.80 3.60 4.54
N TYR A 101 14.79 4.46 4.76
CA TYR A 101 14.72 5.68 5.56
C TYR A 101 14.89 6.89 4.65
N MET A 102 14.11 7.93 4.91
CA MET A 102 14.24 9.23 4.25
C MET A 102 14.50 10.31 5.29
N ARG A 103 15.50 11.15 5.05
CA ARG A 103 15.77 12.35 5.83
C ARG A 103 15.68 13.55 4.90
N SER A 104 14.83 14.51 5.23
CA SER A 104 14.58 15.69 4.41
C SER A 104 14.88 16.95 5.24
N GLU A 105 15.78 17.79 4.75
CA GLU A 105 16.22 19.02 5.42
C GLU A 105 16.00 20.23 4.54
N GLY A 106 15.27 21.23 5.03
CA GLY A 106 14.92 22.41 4.22
C GLY A 106 13.92 22.11 3.10
N TRP A 107 13.18 21.01 3.19
CA TRP A 107 12.06 20.67 2.30
C TRP A 107 10.74 20.71 3.06
N ALA A 108 9.70 21.26 2.43
CA ALA A 108 8.33 21.20 2.91
C ALA A 108 7.55 20.10 2.18
N LEU A 109 6.56 19.54 2.87
CA LEU A 109 5.60 18.58 2.33
C LEU A 109 4.25 19.26 2.12
N ARG A 110 3.80 19.35 0.87
CA ARG A 110 2.38 19.55 0.53
C ARG A 110 1.67 18.20 0.45
N ASN A 111 0.49 18.12 1.02
CA ASN A 111 -0.31 16.91 1.17
C ASN A 111 -1.75 17.16 0.71
N SER A 112 -2.22 16.37 -0.25
CA SER A 112 -3.54 16.54 -0.88
C SER A 112 -4.74 16.41 0.05
N ARG A 113 -4.53 15.91 1.29
CA ARG A 113 -5.57 15.91 2.32
C ARG A 113 -5.88 17.27 2.93
N ARG A 114 -4.94 18.22 2.87
CA ARG A 114 -5.01 19.48 3.62
C ARG A 114 -4.58 20.70 2.82
N ASP A 115 -3.72 20.50 1.84
CA ASP A 115 -3.11 21.53 1.02
C ASP A 115 -3.72 21.48 -0.39
N THR A 116 -3.66 22.60 -1.09
CA THR A 116 -4.07 22.70 -2.50
C THR A 116 -2.83 22.67 -3.40
N ASP A 117 -2.90 21.90 -4.48
CA ASP A 117 -1.93 21.90 -5.58
C ASP A 117 -2.70 21.75 -6.89
N PRO A 118 -2.32 22.47 -7.96
CA PRO A 118 -2.99 22.33 -9.25
C PRO A 118 -2.85 20.92 -9.85
N ASP A 119 -1.82 20.15 -9.47
CA ASP A 119 -1.56 18.84 -10.05
C ASP A 119 -0.77 17.94 -9.07
N PHE A 120 -1.42 17.48 -7.99
CA PHE A 120 -0.80 16.50 -7.08
C PHE A 120 -0.42 15.20 -7.84
N PRO A 121 0.80 14.66 -7.66
CA PRO A 121 1.28 13.45 -8.31
C PRO A 121 0.74 12.19 -7.64
N LEU A 122 1.16 11.01 -8.14
CA LEU A 122 0.86 9.72 -7.54
C LEU A 122 1.19 9.74 -6.04
N GLY A 123 0.22 9.38 -5.19
CA GLY A 123 0.37 9.39 -3.74
C GLY A 123 -0.03 10.70 -3.06
N GLY A 124 -0.31 11.77 -3.79
CA GLY A 124 -0.89 12.99 -3.22
C GLY A 124 0.08 13.85 -2.42
N PHE A 125 1.39 13.72 -2.68
CA PHE A 125 2.44 14.43 -1.95
C PHE A 125 3.35 15.19 -2.90
N VAL A 126 3.72 16.43 -2.53
CA VAL A 126 4.72 17.22 -3.25
C VAL A 126 5.79 17.70 -2.27
N GLY A 127 7.05 17.41 -2.60
CA GLY A 127 8.22 17.94 -1.91
C GLY A 127 8.64 19.28 -2.51
N VAL A 128 8.81 20.30 -1.67
CA VAL A 128 9.18 21.66 -2.10
C VAL A 128 10.40 22.16 -1.34
N ALA A 129 11.50 22.43 -2.04
CA ALA A 129 12.68 23.04 -1.44
C ALA A 129 12.35 24.44 -0.91
N GLN A 130 12.72 24.72 0.34
CA GLN A 130 12.45 25.98 1.03
C GLN A 130 13.66 26.92 1.07
N ARG A 131 14.87 26.40 0.79
CA ARG A 131 16.11 27.17 0.78
C ARG A 131 17.16 26.54 -0.13
N PRO A 132 18.11 27.32 -0.67
CA PRO A 132 19.34 26.79 -1.25
C PRO A 132 20.06 25.85 -0.27
N GLY A 133 20.59 24.74 -0.79
CA GLY A 133 21.23 23.68 -0.02
C GLY A 133 20.26 22.71 0.67
N ALA A 134 18.93 22.83 0.46
CA ALA A 134 17.98 21.84 0.96
C ALA A 134 18.29 20.44 0.41
N SER A 135 18.18 19.41 1.24
CA SER A 135 18.62 18.06 0.89
C SER A 135 17.62 16.96 1.28
N ILE A 136 17.62 15.87 0.52
CA ILE A 136 16.87 14.65 0.79
C ILE A 136 17.85 13.48 0.69
N ALA A 137 18.10 12.80 1.80
CA ALA A 137 18.88 11.57 1.83
C ALA A 137 17.95 10.36 1.83
N VAL A 138 18.17 9.43 0.90
CA VAL A 138 17.46 8.16 0.79
C VAL A 138 18.43 7.04 1.12
N ARG A 139 18.15 6.31 2.20
CA ARG A 139 19.01 5.23 2.71
C ARG A 139 18.22 3.93 2.82
N PRO A 140 18.74 2.80 2.29
CA PRO A 140 18.09 1.51 2.44
C PRO A 140 18.33 1.00 3.87
N ARG A 141 17.38 0.21 4.39
CA ARG A 141 17.47 -0.42 5.71
C ARG A 141 18.44 -1.60 5.71
N ALA A 142 18.48 -2.34 4.61
CA ALA A 142 19.47 -3.38 4.35
C ALA A 142 20.52 -2.85 3.37
N GLU A 143 21.79 -3.20 3.58
CA GLU A 143 22.83 -2.82 2.64
C GLU A 143 22.68 -3.58 1.31
N ASP A 144 22.82 -2.84 0.22
CA ASP A 144 22.85 -3.39 -1.14
C ASP A 144 23.94 -2.62 -1.91
N LYS A 145 24.91 -3.36 -2.46
CA LYS A 145 26.06 -2.78 -3.17
C LYS A 145 25.82 -2.64 -4.68
N GLY A 146 24.69 -3.13 -5.17
CA GLY A 146 24.33 -3.11 -6.58
C GLY A 146 23.93 -1.73 -7.07
N LEU A 147 23.82 -1.61 -8.39
CA LEU A 147 23.21 -0.45 -9.03
C LEU A 147 21.69 -0.61 -9.04
N TRP A 148 21.01 0.48 -8.75
CA TRP A 148 19.57 0.62 -8.72
C TRP A 148 19.14 1.48 -9.88
N ARG A 149 18.02 1.10 -10.50
CA ARG A 149 17.24 2.00 -11.35
C ARG A 149 16.44 2.92 -10.43
N VAL A 150 16.86 4.19 -10.38
CA VAL A 150 16.21 5.23 -9.60
C VAL A 150 15.48 6.15 -10.57
N ARG A 151 14.15 6.20 -10.46
CA ARG A 151 13.33 7.16 -11.20
C ARG A 151 12.80 8.20 -10.24
N ILE A 152 12.88 9.47 -10.63
CA ILE A 152 12.46 10.61 -9.83
C ILE A 152 11.40 11.37 -10.62
N TRP A 153 10.24 11.59 -10.02
CA TRP A 153 9.23 12.47 -10.60
C TRP A 153 9.53 13.91 -10.21
N LEU A 154 9.77 14.76 -11.22
CA LEU A 154 10.12 16.17 -11.05
C LEU A 154 9.12 17.05 -11.80
N ARG A 155 8.75 18.19 -11.22
CA ARG A 155 8.02 19.28 -11.88
C ARG A 155 8.87 20.54 -11.78
N GLN A 156 9.34 21.04 -12.91
CA GLN A 156 10.33 22.12 -12.98
C GLN A 156 9.70 23.39 -13.58
N SER A 157 9.84 24.51 -12.87
CA SER A 157 9.47 25.84 -13.36
C SER A 157 10.43 26.31 -14.46
N ALA A 158 10.03 27.33 -15.23
CA ALA A 158 10.82 27.84 -16.35
C ALA A 158 12.19 28.39 -15.95
N ASP A 159 12.27 28.98 -14.76
CA ASP A 159 13.45 29.55 -14.12
C ASP A 159 14.15 28.56 -13.17
N GLY A 160 13.60 27.36 -13.00
CA GLY A 160 14.10 26.37 -12.07
C GLY A 160 15.39 25.73 -12.56
N GLN A 161 16.39 25.61 -11.68
CA GLN A 161 17.59 24.81 -11.94
C GLN A 161 17.41 23.37 -11.47
N GLY A 162 18.01 22.40 -12.17
CA GLY A 162 17.99 21.00 -11.73
C GLY A 162 18.42 20.73 -10.28
N LEU A 163 18.17 19.51 -9.84
CA LEU A 163 18.65 19.02 -8.56
C LEU A 163 20.00 18.31 -8.74
N THR A 164 20.88 18.40 -7.75
CA THR A 164 22.10 17.59 -7.70
C THR A 164 21.79 16.27 -7.02
N VAL A 165 22.21 15.15 -7.62
CA VAL A 165 22.12 13.79 -7.10
C VAL A 165 23.53 13.28 -6.85
N ASP A 166 23.81 12.78 -5.65
CA ASP A 166 25.10 12.18 -5.31
C ASP A 166 24.90 10.86 -4.54
N ASP A 167 25.49 9.79 -5.06
CA ASP A 167 25.47 8.43 -4.48
C ASP A 167 26.87 7.99 -4.00
N GLY A 168 27.78 8.95 -3.81
CA GLY A 168 29.20 8.71 -3.49
C GLY A 168 30.09 8.47 -4.71
N SER A 169 29.53 8.48 -5.93
CA SER A 169 30.30 8.39 -7.18
C SER A 169 30.52 9.77 -7.83
N GLY A 170 30.15 10.85 -7.14
CA GLY A 170 30.25 12.22 -7.62
C GLY A 170 28.89 12.81 -8.04
N PRO A 171 28.76 14.15 -8.01
CA PRO A 171 27.51 14.84 -8.25
C PRO A 171 27.06 14.73 -9.72
N ARG A 172 25.79 14.40 -9.92
CA ARG A 172 25.09 14.37 -11.21
C ARG A 172 23.87 15.27 -11.16
N ARG A 173 23.35 15.67 -12.33
CA ARG A 173 22.16 16.54 -12.42
C ARG A 173 20.92 15.73 -12.75
N ALA A 174 19.86 15.91 -11.96
CA ALA A 174 18.51 15.46 -12.28
C ALA A 174 17.67 16.69 -12.69
N GLN A 175 17.19 16.68 -13.93
CA GLN A 175 16.53 17.82 -14.57
C GLN A 175 15.31 17.37 -15.36
N ALA A 176 14.27 18.18 -15.31
CA ALA A 176 13.07 18.07 -16.11
C ALA A 176 12.99 19.27 -17.07
N SER A 177 12.33 19.10 -18.21
CA SER A 177 11.97 20.18 -19.11
C SER A 177 11.06 21.19 -18.40
N ALA A 178 11.50 22.44 -18.38
CA ALA A 178 10.75 23.58 -17.87
C ALA A 178 9.30 23.64 -18.42
N GLY A 179 8.33 23.81 -17.54
CA GLY A 179 6.92 24.06 -17.92
C GLY A 179 6.15 22.86 -18.48
N ALA A 180 6.75 21.67 -18.54
CA ALA A 180 6.13 20.47 -19.11
C ALA A 180 5.29 19.65 -18.11
N GLY A 181 5.08 20.16 -16.89
CA GLY A 181 4.42 19.43 -15.79
C GLY A 181 5.31 18.35 -15.18
N TRP A 182 4.71 17.29 -14.63
CA TRP A 182 5.46 16.17 -14.06
C TRP A 182 6.17 15.34 -15.13
N GLN A 183 7.46 15.11 -14.92
CA GLN A 183 8.30 14.27 -15.76
C GLN A 183 9.11 13.29 -14.93
N ARG A 184 9.40 12.12 -15.50
CA ARG A 184 10.17 11.05 -14.86
C ARG A 184 11.61 11.08 -15.36
N VAL A 185 12.55 11.32 -14.45
CA VAL A 185 13.99 11.25 -14.71
C VAL A 185 14.52 9.92 -14.21
N GLU A 186 15.15 9.12 -15.08
CA GLU A 186 15.76 7.84 -14.71
C GLU A 186 17.28 7.95 -14.59
N MET A 187 17.84 7.35 -13.53
CA MET A 187 19.27 7.29 -13.27
C MET A 187 19.65 5.91 -12.74
N LYS A 188 20.88 5.47 -13.01
CA LYS A 188 21.50 4.32 -12.33
C LYS A 188 22.33 4.81 -11.16
N LEU A 189 21.90 4.54 -9.93
CA LEU A 189 22.55 5.00 -8.69
C LEU A 189 22.92 3.83 -7.78
N LYS A 190 23.91 4.02 -6.92
CA LYS A 190 24.05 3.22 -5.69
C LYS A 190 23.14 3.80 -4.60
N LEU A 191 22.81 2.98 -3.61
CA LEU A 191 22.16 3.43 -2.39
C LEU A 191 23.18 3.42 -1.23
N PRO A 192 23.19 4.41 -0.32
CA PRO A 192 22.31 5.59 -0.27
C PRO A 192 22.67 6.64 -1.34
N PHE A 193 21.72 7.54 -1.64
CA PHE A 193 21.97 8.76 -2.41
C PHE A 193 21.36 9.98 -1.71
N THR A 194 21.85 11.16 -2.08
CA THR A 194 21.33 12.46 -1.66
C THR A 194 20.88 13.27 -2.86
N LEU A 195 19.70 13.87 -2.77
CA LEU A 195 19.17 14.86 -3.71
C LEU A 195 19.30 16.25 -3.05
N ARG A 196 19.87 17.24 -3.76
CA ARG A 196 20.09 18.60 -3.23
C ARG A 196 19.56 19.67 -4.18
N ALA A 197 18.84 20.64 -3.64
CA ALA A 197 18.46 21.87 -4.33
C ALA A 197 19.56 22.91 -4.11
N ASP A 198 20.46 23.10 -5.08
CA ASP A 198 21.61 24.02 -4.93
C ASP A 198 21.19 25.50 -4.94
N SER A 199 20.12 25.82 -5.65
CA SER A 199 19.55 27.16 -5.80
C SER A 199 18.02 27.08 -5.82
N LEU A 200 17.36 28.23 -5.68
CA LEU A 200 15.92 28.37 -5.90
C LEU A 200 15.64 29.28 -7.12
N PRO A 201 14.52 29.08 -7.83
CA PRO A 201 13.59 27.97 -7.67
C PRO A 201 14.21 26.62 -8.07
N ALA A 202 13.76 25.56 -7.42
CA ALA A 202 14.20 24.19 -7.66
C ALA A 202 13.00 23.32 -8.08
N PRO A 203 13.22 22.23 -8.84
CA PRO A 203 12.19 21.27 -9.15
C PRO A 203 11.50 20.77 -7.90
N GLU A 204 10.17 20.74 -7.98
CA GLU A 204 9.36 20.01 -7.01
C GLU A 204 9.53 18.52 -7.24
N VAL A 205 9.50 17.74 -6.16
CA VAL A 205 9.65 16.29 -6.20
C VAL A 205 8.29 15.65 -5.95
N GLY A 206 7.91 14.69 -6.78
CA GLY A 206 6.64 13.95 -6.69
C GLY A 206 6.76 12.54 -6.11
N GLY A 207 7.99 12.04 -6.00
CA GLY A 207 8.28 10.71 -5.46
C GLY A 207 9.45 10.06 -6.19
N TYR A 208 9.76 8.85 -5.75
CA TYR A 208 10.84 8.02 -6.29
C TYR A 208 10.30 6.64 -6.65
N GLU A 209 10.91 5.98 -7.62
CA GLU A 209 10.74 4.56 -7.90
C GLU A 209 12.12 3.91 -7.82
N LEU A 210 12.32 3.00 -6.87
CA LEU A 210 13.60 2.36 -6.60
C LEU A 210 13.54 0.87 -6.90
N GLU A 211 14.05 0.49 -8.07
CA GLU A 211 14.08 -0.89 -8.54
C GLU A 211 15.52 -1.38 -8.67
N LYS A 212 15.76 -2.65 -8.33
CA LYS A 212 17.03 -3.32 -8.64
C LYS A 212 17.09 -3.60 -10.14
N LEU A 213 18.31 -3.77 -10.67
CA LEU A 213 18.53 -4.26 -12.02
C LEU A 213 18.48 -5.81 -12.04
N ALA A 214 17.40 -6.37 -11.50
CA ALA A 214 17.21 -7.82 -11.32
C ALA A 214 15.73 -8.19 -11.55
N PRO A 215 15.43 -9.44 -11.94
CA PRO A 215 14.06 -9.95 -11.94
C PRO A 215 13.53 -10.04 -10.50
N GLY A 216 12.23 -10.30 -10.37
CA GLY A 216 11.56 -10.50 -9.09
C GLY A 216 10.33 -9.62 -8.94
N VAL A 217 9.99 -9.31 -7.69
CA VAL A 217 8.80 -8.53 -7.35
C VAL A 217 9.20 -7.20 -6.74
N VAL A 218 8.49 -6.16 -7.15
CA VAL A 218 8.50 -4.87 -6.47
C VAL A 218 7.06 -4.50 -6.11
N LEU A 219 6.85 -4.04 -4.87
CA LEU A 219 5.55 -3.64 -4.36
C LEU A 219 5.64 -2.19 -3.88
N ASP A 220 4.87 -1.33 -4.53
CA ASP A 220 4.72 0.08 -4.20
C ASP A 220 3.65 0.25 -3.12
N THR A 221 4.03 0.81 -1.98
CA THR A 221 3.10 1.12 -0.88
C THR A 221 2.66 2.59 -0.97
N VAL A 222 1.50 2.83 -1.58
CA VAL A 222 0.93 4.19 -1.78
C VAL A 222 -0.21 4.42 -0.79
N GLY A 223 0.16 4.65 0.47
CA GLY A 223 -0.77 4.86 1.59
C GLY A 223 -0.91 6.33 2.00
N SER A 224 -2.10 6.70 2.49
CA SER A 224 -2.29 8.00 3.16
C SER A 224 -3.10 7.84 4.44
N ASN A 225 -2.52 8.23 5.57
CA ASN A 225 -3.13 8.09 6.89
C ASN A 225 -4.52 8.71 6.91
N GLY A 226 -5.53 7.93 7.32
CA GLY A 226 -6.93 8.31 7.45
C GLY A 226 -7.65 8.61 6.14
N ALA A 227 -7.06 8.29 4.99
CA ALA A 227 -7.63 8.65 3.70
C ALA A 227 -8.85 7.78 3.37
N GLU A 228 -9.82 8.41 2.73
CA GLU A 228 -10.87 7.73 1.99
C GLU A 228 -10.47 7.69 0.51
N LEU A 229 -11.06 6.77 -0.26
CA LEU A 229 -10.75 6.65 -1.69
C LEU A 229 -11.07 7.94 -2.48
N ALA A 230 -12.04 8.73 -2.02
CA ALA A 230 -12.39 10.02 -2.61
C ALA A 230 -11.20 11.00 -2.66
N LEU A 231 -10.14 10.78 -1.86
CA LEU A 231 -8.90 11.56 -1.92
C LEU A 231 -8.29 11.59 -3.32
N TRP A 232 -8.47 10.55 -4.15
CA TRP A 232 -7.97 10.54 -5.52
C TRP A 232 -8.52 11.69 -6.38
N ARG A 233 -9.72 12.21 -6.07
CA ARG A 233 -10.31 13.36 -6.76
C ARG A 233 -9.53 14.66 -6.51
N SER A 234 -8.77 14.72 -5.41
CA SER A 234 -7.85 15.83 -5.12
C SER A 234 -6.55 15.74 -5.90
N TRP A 235 -6.26 14.59 -6.52
CA TRP A 235 -5.04 14.41 -7.29
C TRP A 235 -5.20 14.97 -8.70
N GLY A 236 -4.11 15.47 -9.27
CA GLY A 236 -4.12 16.21 -10.52
C GLY A 236 -4.34 15.39 -11.79
N GLY A 237 -4.48 16.04 -12.94
CA GLY A 237 -4.66 15.33 -14.21
C GLY A 237 -3.47 14.43 -14.60
N ALA A 238 -2.28 14.64 -14.03
CA ALA A 238 -1.08 13.91 -14.44
C ALA A 238 -0.83 12.60 -13.68
N TRP A 239 -1.41 12.38 -12.50
CA TRP A 239 -1.04 11.22 -11.67
C TRP A 239 -1.41 9.88 -12.34
N GLY A 240 -2.48 9.84 -13.13
CA GLY A 240 -2.86 8.65 -13.92
C GLY A 240 -1.76 8.23 -14.90
N ARG A 241 -1.05 9.18 -15.52
CA ARG A 241 0.12 8.90 -16.37
C ARG A 241 1.30 8.35 -15.57
N GLN A 242 1.45 8.77 -14.32
CA GLN A 242 2.47 8.21 -13.43
C GLN A 242 2.13 6.75 -13.08
N LEU A 243 0.86 6.46 -12.80
CA LEU A 243 0.39 5.09 -12.60
C LEU A 243 0.61 4.24 -13.86
N ALA A 244 0.25 4.73 -15.04
CA ALA A 244 0.51 4.03 -16.31
C ALA A 244 2.01 3.74 -16.51
N ALA A 245 2.87 4.70 -16.19
CA ALA A 245 4.32 4.56 -16.29
C ALA A 245 4.92 3.55 -15.29
N ARG A 246 4.18 3.17 -14.23
CA ARG A 246 4.58 2.07 -13.35
C ARG A 246 4.42 0.71 -14.02
N GLU A 247 3.61 0.57 -15.06
CA GLU A 247 3.42 -0.71 -15.77
C GLU A 247 3.08 -1.85 -14.79
N ALA A 248 2.18 -1.58 -13.84
CA ALA A 248 1.84 -2.55 -12.80
C ALA A 248 1.13 -3.77 -13.39
N ASP A 249 1.47 -4.96 -12.88
CA ASP A 249 0.80 -6.22 -13.20
C ASP A 249 -0.41 -6.45 -12.26
N LEU A 250 -0.35 -5.90 -11.03
CA LEU A 250 -1.42 -5.96 -10.04
C LEU A 250 -1.61 -4.60 -9.35
N VAL A 251 -2.86 -4.15 -9.26
CA VAL A 251 -3.24 -2.99 -8.43
C VAL A 251 -4.13 -3.47 -7.28
N ILE A 252 -3.73 -3.16 -6.05
CA ILE A 252 -4.46 -3.48 -4.82
C ILE A 252 -5.13 -2.20 -4.30
N LEU A 253 -6.43 -2.25 -4.05
CA LEU A 253 -7.21 -1.16 -3.45
C LEU A 253 -7.60 -1.54 -2.02
N ALA A 254 -7.11 -0.81 -1.02
CA ALA A 254 -7.29 -1.11 0.39
C ALA A 254 -7.81 0.12 1.17
N TYR A 255 -9.11 0.39 1.01
CA TYR A 255 -9.85 1.50 1.63
C TYR A 255 -11.12 0.98 2.32
N GLY A 256 -11.98 1.87 2.81
CA GLY A 256 -13.27 1.53 3.42
C GLY A 256 -13.28 1.62 4.94
N THR A 257 -12.11 1.63 5.61
CA THR A 257 -12.07 1.85 7.05
C THR A 257 -12.58 3.24 7.38
N ASN A 258 -12.04 4.31 6.76
CA ASN A 258 -12.43 5.68 7.12
C ASN A 258 -13.86 6.00 6.67
N GLU A 259 -14.26 5.55 5.48
CA GLU A 259 -15.61 5.69 4.96
C GLU A 259 -16.65 5.09 5.93
N ALA A 260 -16.35 3.93 6.53
CA ALA A 260 -17.25 3.27 7.48
C ALA A 260 -17.48 4.07 8.79
N PHE A 261 -16.59 5.01 9.13
CA PHE A 261 -16.72 5.82 10.34
C PHE A 261 -17.56 7.09 10.14
N ASP A 262 -17.94 7.43 8.90
CA ASP A 262 -18.87 8.51 8.61
C ASP A 262 -20.33 8.02 8.65
N PRO A 263 -21.15 8.41 9.65
CA PRO A 263 -22.56 8.04 9.70
C PRO A 263 -23.43 8.66 8.60
N LYS A 264 -22.90 9.63 7.86
CA LYS A 264 -23.62 10.34 6.78
C LYS A 264 -23.14 9.90 5.40
N LEU A 265 -22.31 8.86 5.31
CA LEU A 265 -21.80 8.36 4.05
C LEU A 265 -22.94 8.09 3.07
N ASP A 266 -22.89 8.74 1.91
CA ASP A 266 -23.74 8.41 0.78
C ASP A 266 -23.16 7.16 0.10
N LEU A 267 -23.90 6.06 0.16
CA LEU A 267 -23.45 4.78 -0.39
C LEU A 267 -23.44 4.77 -1.92
N ASP A 268 -24.27 5.57 -2.58
CA ASP A 268 -24.30 5.68 -4.03
C ASP A 268 -23.09 6.50 -4.51
N GLU A 269 -22.76 7.60 -3.82
CA GLU A 269 -21.54 8.36 -4.10
C GLU A 269 -20.29 7.52 -3.80
N TYR A 270 -20.28 6.77 -2.70
CA TYR A 270 -19.18 5.86 -2.37
C TYR A 270 -18.98 4.80 -3.46
N ARG A 271 -20.06 4.16 -3.91
CA ARG A 271 -20.04 3.19 -5.01
C ARG A 271 -19.55 3.83 -6.32
N ALA A 272 -20.00 5.04 -6.66
CA ALA A 272 -19.53 5.77 -7.82
C ALA A 272 -18.03 6.12 -7.73
N THR A 273 -17.54 6.45 -6.54
CA THR A 273 -16.11 6.71 -6.27
C THR A 273 -15.28 5.46 -6.51
N LEU A 274 -15.70 4.32 -5.96
CA LEU A 274 -15.07 3.03 -6.20
C LEU A 274 -15.08 2.65 -7.68
N GLN A 275 -16.20 2.83 -8.37
CA GLN A 275 -16.33 2.57 -9.81
C GLN A 275 -15.36 3.45 -10.60
N GLY A 276 -15.25 4.74 -10.27
CA GLY A 276 -14.32 5.67 -10.90
C GLY A 276 -12.87 5.25 -10.72
N ALA A 277 -12.49 4.76 -9.54
CA ALA A 277 -11.14 4.25 -9.30
C ALA A 277 -10.83 2.99 -10.13
N VAL A 278 -11.76 2.04 -10.20
CA VAL A 278 -11.62 0.84 -11.04
C VAL A 278 -11.49 1.22 -12.51
N SER A 279 -12.37 2.09 -13.02
CA SER A 279 -12.32 2.57 -14.41
C SER A 279 -11.00 3.29 -14.72
N LEU A 280 -10.49 4.10 -13.79
CA LEU A 280 -9.21 4.76 -13.95
C LEU A 280 -8.08 3.74 -14.06
N VAL A 281 -8.00 2.77 -13.15
CA VAL A 281 -6.96 1.73 -13.18
C VAL A 281 -7.03 0.94 -14.49
N ARG A 282 -8.21 0.50 -14.92
CA ARG A 282 -8.38 -0.20 -16.21
C ARG A 282 -7.94 0.64 -17.41
N SER A 283 -8.20 1.96 -17.37
CA SER A 283 -7.80 2.86 -18.46
C SER A 283 -6.28 3.09 -18.53
N GLN A 284 -5.62 3.24 -17.38
CA GLN A 284 -4.18 3.53 -17.30
C GLN A 284 -3.32 2.27 -17.38
N LEU A 285 -3.87 1.13 -16.93
CA LEU A 285 -3.19 -0.16 -16.82
C LEU A 285 -4.12 -1.28 -17.32
N PRO A 286 -4.40 -1.36 -18.63
CA PRO A 286 -5.37 -2.30 -19.19
C PRO A 286 -5.00 -3.77 -18.99
N GLN A 287 -3.71 -4.04 -18.74
CA GLN A 287 -3.16 -5.38 -18.52
C GLN A 287 -2.98 -5.74 -17.03
N ALA A 288 -3.27 -4.82 -16.11
CA ALA A 288 -3.20 -5.09 -14.69
C ALA A 288 -4.44 -5.85 -14.22
N ALA A 289 -4.23 -6.86 -13.37
CA ALA A 289 -5.30 -7.37 -12.53
C ALA A 289 -5.61 -6.38 -11.40
N ILE A 290 -6.84 -6.39 -10.90
CA ILE A 290 -7.24 -5.54 -9.77
C ILE A 290 -7.70 -6.43 -8.62
N LEU A 291 -7.13 -6.19 -7.43
CA LEU A 291 -7.54 -6.81 -6.19
C LEU A 291 -8.13 -5.77 -5.24
N LEU A 292 -9.41 -5.91 -4.91
CA LEU A 292 -10.05 -5.09 -3.88
C LEU A 292 -9.99 -5.82 -2.53
N LEU A 293 -9.41 -5.17 -1.52
CA LEU A 293 -9.48 -5.64 -0.14
C LEU A 293 -10.74 -5.05 0.50
N GLY A 294 -11.63 -5.91 0.98
CA GLY A 294 -12.76 -5.47 1.82
C GLY A 294 -12.25 -4.81 3.10
N ALA A 295 -12.96 -3.80 3.60
CA ALA A 295 -12.58 -3.13 4.84
C ALA A 295 -12.50 -4.14 6.00
N PRO A 296 -11.45 -4.06 6.86
CA PRO A 296 -11.34 -4.93 8.03
C PRO A 296 -12.49 -4.69 9.01
N ASP A 297 -12.68 -5.63 9.93
CA ASP A 297 -13.54 -5.36 11.08
C ASP A 297 -12.93 -4.25 11.95
N SER A 298 -13.76 -3.36 12.47
CA SER A 298 -13.37 -2.30 13.40
C SER A 298 -14.47 -2.07 14.42
N ALA A 299 -14.14 -1.45 15.55
CA ALA A 299 -15.09 -1.18 16.61
C ALA A 299 -14.87 0.18 17.28
N ARG A 300 -15.95 0.74 17.80
CA ARG A 300 -15.96 1.92 18.68
C ARG A 300 -16.23 1.47 20.12
N SER A 301 -15.34 1.86 21.04
CA SER A 301 -15.60 1.69 22.49
C SER A 301 -16.50 2.78 23.07
N LYS A 302 -16.51 3.98 22.49
CA LYS A 302 -17.21 5.16 23.02
C LYS A 302 -17.55 6.14 21.89
N GLY A 303 -18.74 6.74 21.94
CA GLY A 303 -19.18 7.82 21.06
C GLY A 303 -19.31 7.44 19.57
N GLY A 304 -19.89 8.36 18.79
CA GLY A 304 -20.16 8.17 17.36
C GLY A 304 -21.32 7.21 17.07
N ALA A 305 -21.71 7.12 15.80
CA ALA A 305 -22.75 6.20 15.38
C ALA A 305 -22.20 4.78 15.24
N VAL A 306 -22.93 3.82 15.78
CA VAL A 306 -22.56 2.40 15.80
C VAL A 306 -23.72 1.54 15.33
N SER A 307 -23.41 0.37 14.79
CA SER A 307 -24.39 -0.68 14.55
C SER A 307 -24.76 -1.39 15.86
N ARG A 308 -25.78 -2.26 15.83
CA ARG A 308 -26.17 -3.14 16.95
C ARG A 308 -25.92 -4.62 16.63
N GLU A 309 -24.95 -4.88 15.77
CA GLU A 309 -24.65 -6.23 15.27
C GLU A 309 -23.90 -7.09 16.30
N CYS A 310 -23.18 -6.47 17.26
CA CYS A 310 -22.40 -7.20 18.25
C CYS A 310 -23.19 -7.36 19.56
N ALA A 311 -23.27 -8.60 20.06
CA ALA A 311 -24.11 -8.96 21.22
C ALA A 311 -23.83 -8.15 22.50
N ALA A 312 -22.57 -7.76 22.77
CA ALA A 312 -22.21 -6.89 23.89
C ALA A 312 -20.80 -6.28 23.75
N GLY A 313 -20.61 -5.08 24.32
CA GLY A 313 -19.32 -4.38 24.34
C GLY A 313 -19.14 -3.42 23.15
N PRO A 314 -17.88 -3.12 22.75
CA PRO A 314 -17.59 -2.27 21.60
C PRO A 314 -18.37 -2.71 20.36
N GLN A 315 -18.96 -1.72 19.68
CA GLN A 315 -19.83 -1.95 18.53
C GLN A 315 -19.13 -1.53 17.24
N ARG A 316 -19.52 -2.13 16.12
CA ARG A 316 -18.98 -1.76 14.80
C ARG A 316 -19.46 -0.35 14.41
N PRO A 317 -18.69 0.42 13.62
CA PRO A 317 -19.18 1.66 13.02
C PRO A 317 -20.48 1.42 12.25
N LEU A 318 -21.40 2.41 12.28
CA LEU A 318 -22.74 2.26 11.69
C LEU A 318 -22.70 1.84 10.22
N MET A 319 -21.77 2.38 9.42
CA MET A 319 -21.71 2.14 7.98
C MET A 319 -20.81 0.98 7.57
N LEU A 320 -20.13 0.29 8.51
CA LEU A 320 -19.11 -0.70 8.15
C LEU A 320 -19.65 -1.87 7.32
N SER A 321 -20.78 -2.47 7.72
CA SER A 321 -21.38 -3.56 6.96
C SER A 321 -21.83 -3.12 5.56
N ALA A 322 -22.38 -1.90 5.45
CA ALA A 322 -22.81 -1.35 4.17
C ALA A 322 -21.61 -1.08 3.24
N VAL A 323 -20.52 -0.51 3.77
CA VAL A 323 -19.26 -0.31 3.03
C VAL A 323 -18.70 -1.63 2.52
N GLN A 324 -18.57 -2.64 3.39
CA GLN A 324 -18.06 -3.96 3.03
C GLN A 324 -18.93 -4.66 1.97
N GLN A 325 -20.26 -4.56 2.10
CA GLN A 325 -21.19 -5.11 1.12
C GLN A 325 -21.06 -4.40 -0.24
N THR A 326 -20.99 -3.06 -0.24
CA THR A 326 -20.79 -2.27 -1.46
C THR A 326 -19.48 -2.61 -2.14
N GLN A 327 -18.38 -2.75 -1.40
CA GLN A 327 -17.08 -3.18 -1.95
C GLN A 327 -17.17 -4.56 -2.60
N ARG A 328 -17.73 -5.55 -1.89
CA ARG A 328 -17.88 -6.91 -2.42
C ARG A 328 -18.77 -6.96 -3.66
N GLN A 329 -19.87 -6.20 -3.67
CA GLN A 329 -20.77 -6.14 -4.82
C GLN A 329 -20.08 -5.45 -6.01
N LEU A 330 -19.39 -4.34 -5.80
CA LEU A 330 -18.63 -3.65 -6.83
C LEU A 330 -17.55 -4.56 -7.44
N ALA A 331 -16.85 -5.34 -6.61
CA ALA A 331 -15.86 -6.32 -7.10
C ALA A 331 -16.50 -7.39 -7.99
N ARG A 332 -17.72 -7.85 -7.67
CA ARG A 332 -18.47 -8.78 -8.51
C ARG A 332 -18.87 -8.16 -9.84
N ASP A 333 -19.48 -6.97 -9.77
CA ASP A 333 -20.03 -6.28 -10.94
C ASP A 333 -18.94 -5.85 -11.93
N ASN A 334 -17.70 -5.68 -11.45
CA ASN A 334 -16.55 -5.28 -12.27
C ASN A 334 -15.54 -6.41 -12.53
N HIS A 335 -15.89 -7.65 -12.17
CA HIS A 335 -15.02 -8.80 -12.37
C HIS A 335 -13.62 -8.61 -11.79
N LEU A 336 -13.53 -8.32 -10.49
CA LEU A 336 -12.26 -8.11 -9.79
C LEU A 336 -11.87 -9.35 -8.97
N LEU A 337 -10.61 -9.41 -8.57
CA LEU A 337 -10.23 -10.20 -7.40
C LEU A 337 -10.71 -9.51 -6.13
N TYR A 338 -11.10 -10.29 -5.13
CA TYR A 338 -11.58 -9.78 -3.86
C TYR A 338 -11.02 -10.58 -2.69
N TRP A 339 -10.53 -9.88 -1.67
CA TRP A 339 -10.11 -10.50 -0.42
C TRP A 339 -10.91 -9.91 0.74
N ASP A 340 -11.58 -10.78 1.48
CA ASP A 340 -12.42 -10.38 2.61
C ASP A 340 -11.57 -10.28 3.88
N TRP A 341 -11.11 -9.06 4.17
CA TRP A 341 -10.28 -8.79 5.33
C TRP A 341 -11.01 -9.09 6.64
N GLN A 342 -12.30 -8.77 6.73
CA GLN A 342 -13.09 -9.13 7.90
C GLN A 342 -13.16 -10.65 8.10
N GLN A 343 -13.34 -11.42 7.02
CA GLN A 343 -13.33 -12.88 7.11
C GLN A 343 -11.98 -13.41 7.58
N ALA A 344 -10.87 -12.84 7.09
CA ALA A 344 -9.52 -13.19 7.56
C ALA A 344 -9.34 -12.94 9.06
N MET A 345 -10.03 -11.94 9.61
CA MET A 345 -10.06 -11.69 11.04
C MET A 345 -10.95 -12.67 11.84
N GLY A 346 -11.81 -13.44 11.18
CA GLY A 346 -12.78 -14.34 11.81
C GLY A 346 -14.22 -13.84 11.77
N GLY A 347 -14.54 -12.86 10.92
CA GLY A 347 -15.90 -12.36 10.68
C GLY A 347 -16.25 -11.08 11.47
N PRO A 348 -17.52 -10.66 11.46
CA PRO A 348 -18.02 -9.51 12.21
C PRO A 348 -17.65 -9.54 13.70
N CYS A 349 -17.37 -8.37 14.28
CA CYS A 349 -17.06 -8.20 15.70
C CYS A 349 -15.75 -8.87 16.16
N SER A 350 -14.90 -9.32 15.23
CA SER A 350 -13.62 -9.97 15.50
C SER A 350 -12.55 -9.01 16.03
N MET A 351 -12.66 -7.70 15.79
CA MET A 351 -11.65 -6.72 16.24
C MET A 351 -11.46 -6.74 17.77
N ARG A 352 -12.52 -7.03 18.53
CA ARG A 352 -12.43 -7.23 19.99
C ARG A 352 -11.50 -8.39 20.35
N ALA A 353 -11.64 -9.53 19.67
CA ALA A 353 -10.80 -10.71 19.89
C ALA A 353 -9.35 -10.42 19.46
N TRP A 354 -9.16 -9.74 18.33
CA TRP A 354 -7.84 -9.33 17.86
C TRP A 354 -7.13 -8.42 18.87
N ARG A 355 -7.83 -7.46 19.47
CA ARG A 355 -7.28 -6.63 20.55
C ARG A 355 -6.89 -7.47 21.77
N GLN A 356 -7.72 -8.42 22.19
CA GLN A 356 -7.43 -9.30 23.33
C GLN A 356 -6.19 -10.18 23.08
N GLN A 357 -5.95 -10.55 21.83
CA GLN A 357 -4.77 -11.30 21.37
C GLN A 357 -3.55 -10.41 21.09
N GLN A 358 -3.62 -9.09 21.39
CA GLN A 358 -2.55 -8.12 21.10
C GLN A 358 -2.23 -7.96 19.60
N LEU A 359 -3.15 -8.36 18.72
CA LEU A 359 -3.06 -8.17 17.27
C LEU A 359 -3.77 -6.88 16.82
N GLY A 360 -4.82 -6.46 17.55
CA GLY A 360 -5.49 -5.17 17.39
C GLY A 360 -4.96 -4.11 18.36
N ARG A 361 -4.91 -2.85 17.96
CA ARG A 361 -4.55 -1.72 18.84
C ARG A 361 -5.70 -1.37 19.79
N PRO A 362 -5.42 -0.63 20.88
CA PRO A 362 -6.45 -0.19 21.82
C PRO A 362 -7.57 0.66 21.20
N ASP A 363 -7.29 1.35 20.08
CA ASP A 363 -8.28 2.13 19.33
C ASP A 363 -9.35 1.27 18.62
N MET A 364 -9.11 -0.04 18.50
CA MET A 364 -9.98 -1.00 17.80
C MET A 364 -10.28 -0.61 16.35
N VAL A 365 -9.35 0.11 15.72
CA VAL A 365 -9.36 0.42 14.28
C VAL A 365 -8.09 -0.12 13.63
N HIS A 366 -6.94 0.14 14.25
CA HIS A 366 -5.65 -0.24 13.70
C HIS A 366 -5.14 -1.56 14.31
N PHE A 367 -4.15 -2.16 13.65
CA PHE A 367 -3.49 -3.38 14.11
C PHE A 367 -2.12 -3.06 14.71
N THR A 368 -1.62 -3.96 15.56
CA THR A 368 -0.22 -3.95 15.99
C THR A 368 0.66 -4.44 14.83
N GLY A 369 1.98 -4.24 14.93
CA GLY A 369 2.92 -4.81 13.94
C GLY A 369 2.69 -6.31 13.69
N PRO A 370 2.63 -7.14 14.75
CA PRO A 370 2.28 -8.57 14.62
C PRO A 370 0.92 -8.84 13.99
N GLY A 371 -0.11 -8.03 14.30
CA GLY A 371 -1.43 -8.16 13.69
C GLY A 371 -1.42 -7.90 12.19
N TYR A 372 -0.75 -6.83 11.74
CA TYR A 372 -0.58 -6.55 10.32
C TYR A 372 0.23 -7.61 9.60
N VAL A 373 1.31 -8.12 10.22
CA VAL A 373 2.13 -9.20 9.65
C VAL A 373 1.29 -10.46 9.44
N ARG A 374 0.51 -10.89 10.45
CA ARG A 374 -0.39 -12.04 10.30
C ARG A 374 -1.35 -11.87 9.12
N LEU A 375 -1.97 -10.70 8.98
CA LEU A 375 -2.91 -10.43 7.90
C LEU A 375 -2.23 -10.35 6.52
N GLY A 376 -1.00 -9.82 6.46
CA GLY A 376 -0.20 -9.79 5.25
C GLY A 376 0.20 -11.19 4.76
N ASP A 377 0.53 -12.08 5.71
CA ASP A 377 0.77 -13.50 5.41
C ASP A 377 -0.50 -14.21 4.93
N ASP A 378 -1.64 -14.01 5.62
CA ASP A 378 -2.93 -14.58 5.21
C ASP A 378 -3.31 -14.14 3.78
N LEU A 379 -3.09 -12.86 3.42
CA LEU A 379 -3.32 -12.37 2.06
C LEU A 379 -2.33 -13.01 1.06
N TYR A 380 -1.06 -13.13 1.42
CA TYR A 380 -0.07 -13.79 0.56
C TYR A 380 -0.43 -15.24 0.25
N GLU A 381 -0.85 -16.01 1.25
CA GLU A 381 -1.27 -17.40 1.07
C GLU A 381 -2.51 -17.49 0.17
N GLY A 382 -3.52 -16.65 0.42
CA GLY A 382 -4.72 -16.59 -0.40
C GLY A 382 -4.43 -16.20 -1.86
N LEU A 383 -3.53 -15.24 -2.09
CA LEU A 383 -3.12 -14.81 -3.42
C LEU A 383 -2.28 -15.89 -4.12
N SER A 384 -1.33 -16.50 -3.42
CA SER A 384 -0.48 -17.55 -3.96
C SER A 384 -1.29 -18.78 -4.39
N GLN A 385 -2.30 -19.17 -3.60
CA GLN A 385 -3.23 -20.23 -3.98
C GLN A 385 -4.06 -19.86 -5.21
N ARG A 386 -4.44 -18.59 -5.35
CA ARG A 386 -5.20 -18.11 -6.51
C ARG A 386 -4.36 -18.11 -7.79
N LEU A 387 -3.09 -17.72 -7.70
CA LEU A 387 -2.16 -17.68 -8.84
C LEU A 387 -1.71 -19.07 -9.31
N ALA A 388 -1.82 -20.10 -8.47
CA ALA A 388 -1.40 -21.46 -8.78
C ALA A 388 -2.50 -22.32 -9.43
N ARG A 389 -3.73 -21.81 -9.54
CA ARG A 389 -4.85 -22.46 -10.23
C ARG A 389 -4.88 -22.01 -11.68
#